data_AF-A0A5J4ZSH0-F1
#
_entry.id   AF-A0A5J4ZSH0-F1
#
_cell.length_a   1.000
_cell.length_b   1.000
_cell.length_c   1.000
_cell.angle_alpha   90.00
_cell.angle_beta   90.00
_cell.angle_gamma   90.00
#
_symmetry.space_group_name_H-M   'P 1'
#
loop_
_entity.id
_entity.type
_entity.pdbx_description
1 polymer ?
#
loop_
_entity_poly.entity_id
_entity_poly.type
_entity_poly.pdbx_seq_one_letter_code
_entity_poly.pdbx_strand_id
1 'polypeptide(L)'
;MLIASKYEEICAPRVEEFCFITDNTYTRGEVLKMESQVLNFLGFQLSVPTTKKFLRRFTQAAQFCYKVPSVELEFLANYLAELTLVEYSFLRFFPSLVAASAVFLARWTLDQSNHPWNPTLEHYTSYKTLELKSTATEVQVCGNFIFPKASSVTILKINNC
;
A
#
# COMPACT_ATOMS: atom_id res chain seq x y z
N MET A 1 0.91 -16.35 -5.19
CA MET A 1 -0.37 -16.39 -4.46
C MET A 1 -0.41 -17.54 -3.45
N LEU A 2 -0.28 -18.82 -3.85
CA LEU A 2 -0.29 -19.99 -2.93
C LEU A 2 0.55 -19.84 -1.65
N ILE A 3 1.85 -19.53 -1.80
CA ILE A 3 2.76 -19.37 -0.65
C ILE A 3 2.29 -18.24 0.29
N ALA A 4 1.84 -17.12 -0.28
CA ALA A 4 1.39 -15.97 0.50
C ALA A 4 0.10 -16.28 1.28
N SER A 5 -0.88 -16.94 0.66
CA SER A 5 -2.11 -17.35 1.35
C SER A 5 -1.83 -18.34 2.47
N LYS A 6 -0.96 -19.33 2.27
CA LYS A 6 -0.51 -20.24 3.35
C LYS A 6 0.17 -19.52 4.51
N TYR A 7 0.81 -18.37 4.26
CA TYR A 7 1.56 -17.62 5.26
C TYR A 7 0.70 -16.60 6.02
N GLU A 8 -0.23 -15.90 5.35
CA GLU A 8 -1.01 -14.79 5.94
C GLU A 8 -2.46 -15.16 6.31
N GLU A 9 -3.07 -16.18 5.68
CA GLU A 9 -4.47 -16.53 5.92
C GLU A 9 -4.62 -17.64 6.97
N ILE A 10 -5.68 -17.55 7.79
CA ILE A 10 -6.04 -18.60 8.75
C ILE A 10 -6.45 -19.88 8.02
N CYS A 11 -7.18 -19.72 6.90
CA CYS A 11 -7.71 -20.81 6.09
C CYS A 11 -7.25 -20.63 4.65
N ALA A 12 -6.03 -21.08 4.35
CA ALA A 12 -5.49 -20.98 3.00
C ALA A 12 -6.20 -21.93 2.02
N PRO A 13 -6.45 -21.51 0.76
CA PRO A 13 -7.02 -22.36 -0.28
C PRO A 13 -6.15 -23.59 -0.56
N ARG A 14 -6.79 -24.69 -0.98
CA ARG A 14 -6.07 -25.91 -1.38
C ARG A 14 -5.37 -25.72 -2.73
N VAL A 15 -4.37 -26.56 -3.00
CA VAL A 15 -3.61 -26.49 -4.27
C VAL A 15 -4.52 -26.73 -5.48
N GLU A 16 -5.54 -27.58 -5.33
CA GLU A 16 -6.54 -27.86 -6.36
C GLU A 16 -7.32 -26.60 -6.77
N GLU A 17 -7.58 -25.68 -5.83
CA GLU A 17 -8.26 -24.41 -6.13
C GLU A 17 -7.38 -23.51 -7.00
N PHE A 18 -6.06 -23.49 -6.77
CA PHE A 18 -5.11 -22.78 -7.62
C PHE A 18 -4.99 -23.40 -9.03
N CYS A 19 -5.14 -24.72 -9.15
CA CYS A 19 -5.20 -25.36 -10.48
C CYS A 19 -6.49 -24.92 -11.20
N PHE A 20 -7.61 -24.93 -10.48
CA PHE A 20 -8.92 -24.57 -11.01
C PHE A 20 -8.99 -23.12 -11.53
N ILE A 21 -8.50 -22.12 -10.79
CA ILE A 21 -8.54 -20.70 -11.25
C ILE A 21 -7.68 -20.45 -12.50
N THR A 22 -6.75 -21.36 -12.80
CA THR A 22 -5.93 -21.32 -14.03
C THR A 22 -6.55 -22.14 -15.17
N ASP A 23 -7.82 -22.50 -15.07
CA ASP A 23 -8.53 -23.38 -16.01
C ASP A 23 -7.80 -24.73 -16.21
N ASN A 24 -7.24 -25.28 -15.12
CA ASN A 24 -6.43 -26.50 -15.12
C ASN A 24 -5.24 -26.50 -16.10
N THR A 25 -4.75 -25.30 -16.49
CA THR A 25 -3.54 -25.16 -17.31
C THR A 25 -2.33 -25.81 -16.65
N TYR A 26 -2.27 -25.80 -15.31
CA TYR A 26 -1.20 -26.41 -14.53
C TYR A 26 -1.72 -27.57 -13.68
N THR A 27 -0.93 -28.64 -13.62
CA THR A 27 -1.20 -29.79 -12.76
C THR A 27 -0.77 -29.52 -11.31
N ARG A 28 -1.39 -30.24 -10.36
CA ARG A 28 -1.00 -30.18 -8.94
C ARG A 28 0.51 -30.42 -8.73
N GLY A 29 1.10 -31.36 -9.48
CA GLY A 29 2.52 -31.67 -9.38
C GLY A 29 3.41 -30.49 -9.78
N GLU A 30 3.04 -29.76 -10.83
CA GLU A 30 3.77 -28.57 -11.28
C GLU A 30 3.68 -27.41 -10.29
N VAL A 31 2.49 -27.17 -9.73
CA VAL A 31 2.28 -26.13 -8.72
C VAL A 31 3.11 -26.41 -7.46
N LEU A 32 3.12 -27.65 -6.97
CA LEU A 32 3.93 -28.06 -5.81
C LEU A 32 5.44 -27.99 -6.09
N LYS A 33 5.86 -28.36 -7.30
CA LYS A 33 7.26 -28.23 -7.73
C LYS A 33 7.69 -26.77 -7.71
N MET A 34 6.86 -25.87 -8.25
CA MET A 34 7.15 -24.44 -8.27
C MET A 34 7.14 -23.84 -6.86
N GLU A 35 6.21 -24.26 -5.99
CA GLU A 35 6.20 -23.86 -4.58
C GLU A 35 7.54 -24.18 -3.90
N SER A 36 8.03 -25.41 -4.04
CA SER A 36 9.33 -25.82 -3.49
C SER A 36 10.49 -25.00 -4.07
N GLN A 37 10.50 -24.77 -5.38
CA GLN A 37 11.54 -23.97 -6.03
C GLN A 37 11.57 -22.51 -5.53
N VAL A 38 10.41 -21.86 -5.38
CA VAL A 38 10.32 -20.49 -4.86
C VAL A 38 10.78 -20.43 -3.40
N LEU A 39 10.33 -21.35 -2.55
CA LEU A 39 10.71 -21.39 -1.13
C LEU A 39 12.22 -21.59 -0.94
N ASN A 40 12.82 -22.51 -1.71
CA ASN A 40 14.25 -22.75 -1.69
C ASN A 40 15.04 -21.53 -2.20
N PHE A 41 14.58 -20.87 -3.26
CA PHE A 41 15.21 -19.66 -3.78
C PHE A 41 15.22 -18.51 -2.75
N LEU A 42 14.13 -18.35 -2.00
CA LEU A 42 14.01 -17.33 -0.95
C LEU A 42 14.70 -17.74 0.37
N GLY A 43 15.27 -18.95 0.46
CA GLY A 43 15.82 -19.47 1.72
C GLY A 43 14.79 -19.48 2.86
N PHE A 44 13.50 -19.69 2.52
CA PHE A 44 12.37 -19.63 3.45
C PHE A 44 12.19 -18.27 4.19
N GLN A 45 12.79 -17.19 3.70
CA GLN A 45 12.63 -15.85 4.26
C GLN A 45 11.34 -15.19 3.71
N LEU A 46 10.20 -15.49 4.34
CA LEU A 46 8.88 -14.98 3.92
C LEU A 46 8.39 -13.77 4.72
N SER A 47 9.01 -13.49 5.88
CA SER A 47 8.59 -12.43 6.81
C SER A 47 9.14 -11.05 6.40
N VAL A 48 8.61 -10.49 5.31
CA VAL A 48 9.01 -9.16 4.82
C VAL A 48 7.90 -8.14 5.13
N PRO A 49 8.23 -6.95 5.65
CA PRO A 49 7.22 -5.94 5.93
C PRO A 49 6.59 -5.41 4.64
N THR A 50 5.27 -5.57 4.51
CA THR A 50 4.52 -5.09 3.33
C THR A 50 3.94 -3.70 3.56
N THR A 51 3.58 -3.02 2.46
CA THR A 51 2.91 -1.71 2.49
C THR A 51 1.67 -1.77 3.39
N LYS A 52 0.88 -2.85 3.30
CA LYS A 52 -0.32 -3.07 4.13
C LYS A 52 -0.02 -3.07 5.63
N LYS A 53 1.09 -3.68 6.07
CA LYS A 53 1.47 -3.73 7.50
C LYS A 53 1.79 -2.32 8.02
N PHE A 54 2.55 -1.52 7.26
CA PHE A 54 2.83 -0.13 7.59
C PHE A 54 1.58 0.74 7.56
N LEU A 55 0.75 0.57 6.53
CA LEU A 55 -0.47 1.33 6.34
C LEU A 55 -1.41 1.19 7.54
N ARG A 56 -1.61 -0.02 8.06
CA ARG A 56 -2.41 -0.24 9.28
C ARG A 56 -1.91 0.61 10.45
N ARG A 57 -0.60 0.65 10.68
CA ARG A 57 0.01 1.45 11.76
C ARG A 57 -0.15 2.95 11.50
N PHE A 58 0.07 3.41 10.27
CA PHE A 58 0.03 4.84 9.94
C PHE A 58 -1.39 5.39 9.92
N THR A 59 -2.37 4.63 9.45
CA THR A 59 -3.78 5.00 9.51
C THR A 59 -4.26 5.12 10.96
N GLN A 60 -3.85 4.21 11.85
CA GLN A 60 -4.13 4.34 13.28
C GLN A 60 -3.53 5.62 13.86
N ALA A 61 -2.27 5.92 13.58
CA ALA A 61 -1.63 7.17 13.99
C ALA A 61 -2.36 8.41 13.45
N ALA A 62 -2.84 8.35 12.20
CA ALA A 62 -3.60 9.42 11.56
C ALA A 62 -4.99 9.63 12.19
N GLN A 63 -5.65 8.56 12.63
CA GLN A 63 -6.98 8.61 13.25
C GLN A 63 -6.97 9.35 14.60
N PHE A 64 -5.88 9.28 15.38
CA PHE A 64 -5.75 10.04 16.63
C PHE A 64 -5.82 11.56 16.46
N CYS A 65 -5.69 12.05 15.23
CA CYS A 65 -5.77 13.48 14.93
C CYS A 65 -7.21 13.94 14.64
N TYR A 66 -8.15 13.01 14.45
CA TYR A 66 -9.56 13.32 14.25
C TYR A 66 -10.33 13.14 15.55
N LYS A 67 -11.33 13.99 15.78
CA LYS A 67 -12.24 13.86 16.93
C LYS A 67 -13.10 12.58 16.85
N VAL A 68 -13.38 12.14 15.63
CA VAL A 68 -14.12 10.91 15.33
C VAL A 68 -13.28 10.11 14.32
N PRO A 69 -13.04 8.80 14.55
CA PRO A 69 -12.33 7.97 13.58
C PRO A 69 -13.04 8.00 12.22
N SER A 70 -12.31 8.39 11.17
CA SER A 70 -12.80 8.32 9.79
C SER A 70 -12.46 6.96 9.20
N VAL A 71 -13.51 6.22 8.86
CA VAL A 71 -13.40 4.94 8.16
C VAL A 71 -13.04 5.20 6.68
N GLU A 72 -13.48 6.33 6.14
CA GLU A 72 -13.17 6.79 4.78
C GLU A 72 -11.66 6.97 4.57
N LEU A 73 -10.94 7.48 5.59
CA LEU A 73 -9.49 7.60 5.55
C LEU A 73 -8.82 6.24 5.36
N GLU A 74 -9.27 5.23 6.11
CA GLU A 74 -8.71 3.89 6.01
C GLU A 74 -8.97 3.28 4.64
N PHE A 75 -10.20 3.34 4.13
CA PHE A 75 -10.51 2.80 2.81
C PHE A 75 -9.77 3.52 1.69
N LEU A 76 -9.72 4.85 1.72
CA LEU A 76 -9.02 5.62 0.70
C LEU A 76 -7.51 5.37 0.73
N ALA A 77 -6.90 5.30 1.91
CA ALA A 77 -5.48 5.00 2.03
C ALA A 77 -5.14 3.58 1.54
N ASN A 78 -6.01 2.59 1.83
CA ASN A 78 -5.85 1.23 1.32
C ASN A 78 -5.97 1.18 -0.21
N TYR A 79 -7.00 1.82 -0.74
CA TYR A 79 -7.21 1.92 -2.17
C TYR A 79 -6.01 2.53 -2.89
N LEU A 80 -5.49 3.67 -2.40
CA LEU A 80 -4.31 4.32 -2.98
C LEU A 80 -3.06 3.43 -2.89
N ALA A 81 -2.88 2.71 -1.78
CA ALA A 81 -1.77 1.77 -1.65
C ALA A 81 -1.90 0.57 -2.60
N GLU A 82 -3.11 0.05 -2.82
CA GLU A 82 -3.36 -1.06 -3.74
C GLU A 82 -3.12 -0.68 -5.21
N LEU A 83 -3.44 0.55 -5.61
CA LEU A 83 -3.09 1.06 -6.95
C LEU A 83 -1.60 0.93 -7.25
N THR A 84 -0.75 1.17 -6.24
CA THR A 84 0.71 1.09 -6.42
C THR A 84 1.23 -0.32 -6.69
N LEU A 85 0.47 -1.37 -6.33
CA LEU A 85 0.90 -2.76 -6.53
C LEU A 85 0.88 -3.16 -8.01
N VAL A 86 0.07 -2.49 -8.82
CA VAL A 86 -0.06 -2.75 -10.27
C VAL A 86 1.02 -2.01 -11.05
N GLU A 87 1.56 -0.92 -10.50
CA GLU A 87 2.52 -0.05 -11.17
C GLU A 87 3.96 -0.48 -10.92
N TYR A 88 4.67 -0.86 -11.98
CA TYR A 88 6.06 -1.32 -11.89
C TYR A 88 7.02 -0.26 -11.34
N SER A 89 6.74 1.04 -11.56
CA SER A 89 7.62 2.13 -11.10
C SER A 89 7.79 2.13 -9.58
N PHE A 90 6.81 1.62 -8.84
CA PHE A 90 6.77 1.64 -7.38
C PHE A 90 7.71 0.64 -6.70
N LEU A 91 8.27 -0.32 -7.44
CA LEU A 91 9.27 -1.25 -6.89
C LEU A 91 10.56 -0.53 -6.41
N ARG A 92 10.79 0.71 -6.84
CA ARG A 92 11.92 1.54 -6.37
C ARG A 92 11.71 2.11 -4.96
N PHE A 93 10.48 2.14 -4.46
CA PHE A 93 10.14 2.77 -3.19
C PHE A 93 10.03 1.75 -2.07
N PHE A 94 10.37 2.18 -0.85
CA PHE A 94 10.14 1.36 0.33
C PHE A 94 8.64 1.21 0.62
N PRO A 95 8.18 0.02 1.06
CA PRO A 95 6.79 -0.20 1.43
C PRO A 95 6.26 0.79 2.48
N SER A 96 7.11 1.21 3.42
CA SER A 96 6.80 2.24 4.41
C SER A 96 6.57 3.61 3.78
N LEU A 97 7.40 4.00 2.81
CA LEU A 97 7.27 5.27 2.12
C LEU A 97 5.96 5.34 1.32
N VAL A 98 5.64 4.26 0.61
CA VAL A 98 4.37 4.14 -0.12
C VAL A 98 3.16 4.25 0.81
N ALA A 99 3.20 3.57 1.96
CA ALA A 99 2.13 3.64 2.95
C ALA A 99 1.97 5.06 3.52
N ALA A 100 3.07 5.74 3.84
CA ALA A 100 3.04 7.11 4.35
C ALA A 100 2.47 8.09 3.31
N SER A 101 2.90 7.98 2.04
CA SER A 101 2.37 8.78 0.93
C SER A 101 0.88 8.53 0.69
N ALA A 102 0.41 7.28 0.78
CA ALA A 102 -1.01 6.95 0.65
C ALA A 102 -1.85 7.59 1.76
N VAL A 103 -1.39 7.56 3.01
CA VAL A 103 -2.06 8.23 4.14
C VAL A 103 -2.06 9.75 3.97
N PHE A 104 -0.94 10.33 3.54
CA PHE A 104 -0.85 11.77 3.27
C PHE A 104 -1.90 12.22 2.25
N LEU A 105 -1.97 11.53 1.10
CA LEU A 105 -2.92 11.84 0.03
C LEU A 105 -4.37 11.59 0.45
N ALA A 106 -4.63 10.53 1.21
CA ALA A 106 -5.97 10.23 1.69
C ALA A 106 -6.48 11.33 2.65
N ARG A 107 -5.63 11.78 3.58
CA ARG A 107 -5.95 12.90 4.48
C ARG A 107 -6.20 14.19 3.71
N TRP A 108 -5.32 14.52 2.75
CA TRP A 108 -5.47 15.72 1.92
C TRP A 108 -6.75 15.71 1.09
N THR A 109 -7.13 14.55 0.56
CA THR A 109 -8.34 14.39 -0.24
C THR A 109 -9.61 14.58 0.60
N LEU A 110 -9.63 14.06 1.82
CA LEU A 110 -10.80 14.11 2.69
C LEU A 110 -10.95 15.45 3.43
N ASP A 111 -9.83 16.05 3.84
CA ASP A 111 -9.82 17.30 4.59
C ASP A 111 -8.68 18.22 4.12
N GLN A 112 -9.07 19.33 3.49
CA GLN A 112 -8.15 20.39 3.03
C GLN A 112 -8.08 21.57 4.00
N SER A 113 -8.77 21.51 5.15
CA SER A 113 -8.83 22.62 6.10
C SER A 113 -7.51 22.83 6.84
N ASN A 114 -6.76 21.75 7.08
CA ASN A 114 -5.50 21.76 7.82
C ASN A 114 -4.38 21.06 7.02
N HIS A 115 -3.13 21.33 7.42
CA HIS A 115 -1.99 20.63 6.83
C HIS A 115 -2.10 19.11 7.11
N PRO A 116 -2.03 18.25 6.07
CA PRO A 116 -2.34 16.83 6.20
C PRO A 116 -1.27 16.06 7.00
N TRP A 117 -0.04 16.58 7.05
CA TRP A 117 1.06 16.02 7.82
C TRP A 117 1.27 16.79 9.11
N ASN A 118 1.20 16.12 10.26
CA ASN A 118 1.39 16.74 11.57
C ASN A 118 2.57 16.10 12.31
N PRO A 119 3.05 16.71 13.42
CA PRO A 119 4.20 16.19 14.15
C PRO A 119 4.00 14.76 14.67
N THR A 120 2.75 14.37 14.98
CA THR A 120 2.41 13.00 15.37
C THR A 120 2.71 12.01 14.25
N LEU A 121 2.28 12.30 13.01
CA LEU A 121 2.55 11.45 11.87
C LEU A 121 4.03 11.41 11.52
N GLU A 122 4.73 12.54 11.55
CA GLU A 122 6.18 12.58 11.37
C GLU A 122 6.91 11.70 12.40
N HIS A 123 6.48 11.74 13.68
CA HIS A 123 7.04 10.89 14.72
C HIS A 123 6.79 9.39 14.47
N TYR A 124 5.55 8.98 14.16
CA TYR A 124 5.19 7.57 14.00
C TYR A 124 5.63 6.94 12.68
N THR A 125 5.80 7.74 11.64
CA THR A 125 6.24 7.28 10.31
C THR A 125 7.74 7.47 10.09
N SER A 126 8.37 8.37 10.85
CA SER A 126 9.76 8.82 10.68
C SER A 126 10.04 9.48 9.33
N TYR A 127 9.02 9.95 8.62
CA TYR A 127 9.14 10.64 7.33
C TYR A 127 8.72 12.10 7.41
N LYS A 128 9.51 12.95 6.76
CA LYS A 128 9.19 14.36 6.51
C LYS A 128 8.37 14.53 5.25
N THR A 129 7.62 15.61 5.16
CA THR A 129 6.81 15.98 3.98
C THR A 129 7.61 15.99 2.67
N LEU A 130 8.85 16.49 2.73
CA LEU A 130 9.75 16.56 1.57
C LEU A 130 10.11 15.18 1.01
N GLU A 131 10.25 14.18 1.88
CA GLU A 131 10.59 12.81 1.47
C GLU A 131 9.38 12.10 0.83
N LEU A 132 8.17 12.46 1.23
CA LEU A 132 6.93 11.91 0.66
C LEU A 132 6.61 12.46 -0.72
N LYS A 133 7.15 13.62 -1.08
CA LYS A 133 6.75 14.40 -2.25
C LYS A 133 6.83 13.63 -3.56
N SER A 134 7.95 12.96 -3.83
CA SER A 134 8.14 12.18 -5.05
C SER A 134 7.13 11.04 -5.13
N THR A 135 7.06 10.23 -4.08
CA THR A 135 6.17 9.05 -4.04
C THR A 135 4.70 9.47 -4.05
N ALA A 136 4.30 10.49 -3.30
CA ALA A 136 2.93 10.99 -3.31
C ALA A 136 2.52 11.55 -4.68
N THR A 137 3.43 12.20 -5.39
CA THR A 137 3.16 12.68 -6.76
C THR A 137 2.94 11.50 -7.70
N GLU A 138 3.78 10.46 -7.64
CA GLU A 138 3.58 9.25 -8.45
C GLU A 138 2.27 8.53 -8.11
N VAL A 139 1.91 8.43 -6.81
CA VAL A 139 0.64 7.81 -6.39
C VAL A 139 -0.54 8.62 -6.91
N GLN A 140 -0.46 9.94 -6.85
CA GLN A 140 -1.50 10.82 -7.38
C GLN A 140 -1.64 10.66 -8.89
N VAL A 141 -0.54 10.53 -9.64
CA VAL A 141 -0.57 10.31 -11.08
C VAL A 141 -1.22 8.97 -11.44
N CYS A 142 -0.91 7.91 -10.69
CA CYS A 142 -1.58 6.62 -10.84
C CYS A 142 -3.10 6.74 -10.55
N GLY A 143 -3.47 7.55 -9.56
CA GLY A 143 -4.85 7.87 -9.21
C GLY A 143 -5.55 8.91 -10.10
N ASN A 144 -4.93 9.40 -11.18
CA ASN A 144 -5.47 10.51 -12.01
C ASN A 144 -6.82 10.21 -12.67
N PHE A 145 -7.28 8.95 -12.71
CA PHE A 145 -8.63 8.61 -13.13
C PHE A 145 -9.73 9.15 -12.18
N ILE A 146 -9.39 9.50 -10.94
CA ILE A 146 -10.38 9.87 -9.91
C ILE A 146 -10.32 11.36 -9.52
N PHE A 147 -9.18 12.05 -9.70
CA PHE A 147 -8.99 13.43 -9.22
C PHE A 147 -8.62 14.45 -10.32
N PRO A 148 -9.51 14.72 -11.29
CA PRO A 148 -9.24 15.65 -12.39
C PRO A 148 -9.05 17.13 -11.96
N LYS A 149 -9.44 17.49 -10.72
CA LYS A 149 -9.32 18.88 -10.19
C LYS A 149 -8.14 19.10 -9.23
N ALA A 150 -7.39 18.06 -8.85
CA ALA A 150 -6.34 18.16 -7.83
C ALA A 150 -4.91 18.27 -8.42
N SER A 151 -4.76 18.06 -9.72
CA SER A 151 -3.45 17.94 -10.40
C SER A 151 -2.60 19.22 -10.35
N SER A 152 -3.19 20.40 -10.42
CA SER A 152 -2.42 21.66 -10.34
C SER A 152 -2.28 22.22 -8.91
N VAL A 153 -3.26 22.01 -8.02
CA VAL A 153 -3.28 22.64 -6.68
C VAL A 153 -2.50 21.83 -5.63
N THR A 154 -2.52 20.49 -5.71
CA THR A 154 -1.83 19.62 -4.74
C THR A 154 -0.31 19.69 -4.93
N ILE A 155 0.18 19.66 -6.17
CA ILE A 155 1.62 19.80 -6.48
C ILE A 155 2.14 21.19 -6.05
N LEU A 156 1.38 22.26 -6.29
CA LEU A 156 1.78 23.62 -5.91
C LEU A 156 1.78 23.86 -4.39
N LYS A 157 0.90 23.23 -3.61
CA LYS A 157 0.92 23.35 -2.14
C LYS A 157 1.93 22.43 -1.46
N ILE A 158 2.23 21.26 -2.03
CA ILE A 158 3.37 20.44 -1.60
C ILE A 158 4.71 21.17 -1.86
N ASN A 159 4.78 22.02 -2.89
CA ASN A 159 5.97 22.84 -3.19
C ASN A 159 6.19 24.02 -2.21
N ASN A 160 5.16 24.44 -1.45
CA ASN A 160 5.24 25.57 -0.50
C ASN A 160 5.44 25.12 0.97
N CYS A 161 5.87 23.87 1.18
CA CYS A 161 6.24 23.31 2.49
C CYS A 161 7.77 23.17 2.61
#